data_AF-A0A529VYQ2-F1
#
_entry.id   AF-A0A529VYQ2-F1
#
_cell.length_a   1.000
_cell.length_b   1.000
_cell.length_c   1.000
_cell.angle_alpha   90.00
_cell.angle_beta   90.00
_cell.angle_gamma   90.00
#
_symmetry.space_group_name_H-M   'P 1'
#
loop_
_entity.id
_entity.type
_entity.pdbx_description
1 polymer ?
#
loop_
_entity_poly.entity_id
_entity_poly.type
_entity_poly.pdbx_seq_one_letter_code
_entity_poly.pdbx_strand_id
1 'polypeptide(L)'
;NEQLSVARARTLELNARAASARSLNVNSVLSGTLPEEINSNMMSELRSQYAALKQEADRAEVKLGPRHPEIEALNAQLAGARERISAELQRIASSLQVDLKRSVQLEQDLSSRLAQAKVQSGDVNNNLVSLRELEREAAAKRSVYEQFLLRAKETGEQKDINTANISVISEAYAPLQAKGPSRAVLAVAGLFAGLFAGIGLGGLRGVYASLRETADTRSRRRA
;
A
#
# COMPACT_ATOMS: atom_id res chain seq x y z
N ASN A 1 1.09 -5.75 21.70
CA ASN A 1 0.65 -7.13 21.42
C ASN A 1 0.76 -8.04 22.64
N GLU A 2 1.92 -8.15 23.27
CA GLU A 2 2.12 -9.02 24.44
C GLU A 2 1.20 -8.68 25.63
N GLN A 3 1.11 -7.40 26.02
CA GLN A 3 0.20 -6.96 27.09
C GLN A 3 -1.28 -7.30 26.83
N LEU A 4 -1.74 -7.20 25.56
CA LEU A 4 -3.11 -7.57 25.19
C LEU A 4 -3.32 -9.09 25.27
N SER A 5 -2.31 -9.88 24.91
CA SER A 5 -2.35 -11.34 25.06
C SER A 5 -2.44 -11.76 26.53
N VAL A 6 -1.65 -11.13 27.40
CA VAL A 6 -1.69 -11.36 28.84
C VAL A 6 -3.05 -10.94 29.42
N ALA A 7 -3.58 -9.80 29.02
CA ALA A 7 -4.91 -9.34 29.44
C ALA A 7 -6.02 -10.32 29.02
N ARG A 8 -5.97 -10.84 27.80
CA ARG A 8 -6.91 -11.87 27.30
C ARG A 8 -6.84 -13.16 28.10
N ALA A 9 -5.63 -13.66 28.35
CA ALA A 9 -5.42 -14.87 29.14
C ALA A 9 -6.02 -14.69 30.55
N ARG A 10 -5.78 -13.54 31.18
CA ARG A 10 -6.34 -13.19 32.49
C ARG A 10 -7.86 -13.08 32.48
N THR A 11 -8.45 -12.47 31.45
CA THR A 11 -9.92 -12.41 31.29
C THR A 11 -10.52 -13.80 31.16
N LEU A 12 -9.90 -14.69 30.38
CA LEU A 12 -10.35 -16.06 30.19
C LEU A 12 -10.29 -16.86 31.50
N GLU A 13 -9.18 -16.73 32.23
CA GLU A 13 -8.99 -17.33 33.56
C GLU A 13 -10.05 -16.85 34.56
N LEU A 14 -10.28 -15.54 34.65
CA LEU A 14 -11.30 -14.96 35.53
C LEU A 14 -12.72 -15.38 35.12
N ASN A 15 -12.98 -15.52 33.82
CA ASN A 15 -14.27 -15.99 33.33
C ASN A 15 -14.53 -17.44 33.73
N ALA A 16 -13.53 -18.31 33.56
CA ALA A 16 -13.61 -19.70 34.01
C ALA A 16 -13.83 -19.78 35.53
N ARG A 17 -13.08 -19.00 36.32
CA ARG A 17 -13.23 -18.94 37.78
C ARG A 17 -14.61 -18.44 38.21
N ALA A 18 -15.12 -17.39 37.59
CA ALA A 18 -16.45 -16.85 37.86
C ALA A 18 -17.56 -17.85 37.49
N ALA A 19 -17.41 -18.57 36.37
CA ALA A 19 -18.34 -19.63 35.97
C ALA A 19 -18.35 -20.78 36.98
N SER A 20 -17.17 -21.25 37.41
CA SER A 20 -17.04 -22.26 38.46
C SER A 20 -17.69 -21.78 39.76
N ALA A 21 -17.40 -20.56 40.21
CA ALA A 21 -17.99 -19.98 41.43
C ALA A 21 -19.52 -19.94 41.41
N ARG A 22 -20.15 -19.67 40.25
CA ARG A 22 -21.61 -19.67 40.11
C ARG A 22 -22.23 -21.07 40.17
N SER A 23 -21.50 -22.10 39.74
CA SER A 23 -21.98 -23.48 39.77
C SER A 23 -21.91 -24.12 41.16
N LEU A 24 -21.11 -23.54 42.07
CA LEU A 24 -20.90 -24.04 43.41
C LEU A 24 -22.06 -23.64 44.33
N ASN A 25 -22.41 -24.56 45.21
CA ASN A 25 -23.39 -24.34 46.27
C ASN A 25 -22.80 -24.72 47.63
N VAL A 26 -23.55 -24.45 48.69
CA VAL A 26 -23.13 -24.78 50.07
C VAL A 26 -22.77 -26.25 50.20
N ASN A 27 -23.51 -27.16 49.56
CA ASN A 27 -23.21 -28.60 49.67
C ASN A 27 -21.86 -28.94 49.02
N SER A 28 -21.50 -28.31 47.91
CA SER A 28 -20.18 -28.47 47.26
C SER A 28 -19.02 -28.05 48.17
N VAL A 29 -19.23 -27.00 48.97
CA VAL A 29 -18.25 -26.55 49.98
C VAL A 29 -18.09 -27.59 51.08
N LEU A 30 -19.23 -28.09 51.58
CA LEU A 30 -19.27 -29.05 52.69
C LEU A 30 -18.77 -30.45 52.30
N SER A 31 -18.97 -30.87 51.05
CA SER A 31 -18.46 -32.14 50.50
C SER A 31 -16.99 -32.09 50.11
N GLY A 32 -16.33 -30.92 50.22
CA GLY A 32 -14.91 -30.77 49.91
C GLY A 32 -14.58 -30.72 48.42
N THR A 33 -15.56 -30.54 47.54
CA THR A 33 -15.36 -30.44 46.07
C THR A 33 -15.09 -29.00 45.63
N LEU A 34 -14.55 -28.17 46.52
CA LEU A 34 -14.31 -26.75 46.26
C LEU A 34 -12.96 -26.59 45.54
N PRO A 35 -12.91 -25.95 44.36
CA PRO A 35 -11.65 -25.60 43.70
C PRO A 35 -10.76 -24.76 44.62
N GLU A 36 -9.47 -25.02 44.60
CA GLU A 36 -8.48 -24.38 45.48
C GLU A 36 -8.39 -22.87 45.23
N GLU A 37 -8.67 -22.44 44.00
CA GLU A 37 -8.68 -21.02 43.59
C GLU A 37 -9.86 -20.22 44.16
N ILE A 38 -10.90 -20.90 44.64
CA ILE A 38 -12.10 -20.30 45.26
C ILE A 38 -12.01 -20.38 46.80
N ASN A 39 -11.05 -21.15 47.31
CA ASN A 39 -10.87 -21.34 48.75
C ASN A 39 -10.25 -20.08 49.38
N SER A 40 -10.97 -19.49 50.34
CA SER A 40 -10.48 -18.36 51.14
C SER A 40 -10.16 -18.82 52.56
N ASN A 41 -9.27 -18.12 53.26
CA ASN A 41 -8.97 -18.42 54.68
C ASN A 41 -10.25 -18.42 55.53
N MET A 42 -11.16 -17.47 55.26
CA MET A 42 -12.46 -17.38 55.93
C MET A 42 -13.36 -18.59 55.59
N MET A 43 -13.38 -19.04 54.33
CA MET A 43 -14.14 -20.23 53.93
C MET A 43 -13.63 -21.49 54.63
N SER A 44 -12.31 -21.64 54.73
CA SER A 44 -11.67 -22.74 55.47
C SER A 44 -12.06 -22.73 56.95
N GLU A 45 -12.06 -21.54 57.57
CA GLU A 45 -12.48 -21.36 58.97
C GLU A 45 -13.96 -21.72 59.16
N LEU A 46 -14.86 -21.23 58.30
CA LEU A 46 -16.29 -21.54 58.35
C LEU A 46 -16.57 -23.04 58.16
N ARG A 47 -15.82 -23.71 57.28
CA ARG A 47 -15.88 -25.18 57.12
C ARG A 47 -15.46 -25.91 58.38
N SER A 48 -14.36 -25.48 59.01
CA SER A 48 -13.87 -26.07 60.26
C SER A 48 -14.90 -25.92 61.39
N GLN A 49 -15.49 -24.72 61.54
CA GLN A 49 -16.57 -24.46 62.49
C GLN A 49 -17.79 -25.36 62.21
N TYR A 50 -18.23 -25.45 60.95
CA TYR A 50 -19.35 -26.33 60.58
C TYR A 50 -19.07 -27.80 60.92
N ALA A 51 -17.87 -28.29 60.60
CA ALA A 51 -17.49 -29.68 60.88
C ALA A 51 -17.48 -29.97 62.39
N ALA A 52 -16.99 -29.04 63.21
CA ALA A 52 -17.01 -29.15 64.67
C ALA A 52 -18.45 -29.20 65.22
N LEU A 53 -19.32 -28.28 64.79
CA LEU A 53 -20.74 -28.28 65.18
C LEU A 53 -21.47 -29.55 64.73
N LYS A 54 -21.16 -30.04 63.52
CA LYS A 54 -21.81 -31.25 62.97
C LYS A 54 -21.43 -32.48 63.79
N GLN A 55 -20.16 -32.59 64.17
CA GLN A 55 -19.67 -33.66 65.02
C GLN A 55 -20.28 -33.61 66.42
N GLU A 56 -20.51 -32.42 66.97
CA GLU A 56 -21.20 -32.24 68.25
C GLU A 56 -22.68 -32.64 68.17
N ALA A 57 -23.39 -32.18 67.12
CA ALA A 57 -24.76 -32.58 66.84
C ALA A 57 -24.91 -34.11 66.70
N ASP A 58 -24.02 -34.77 65.96
CA ASP A 58 -24.06 -36.22 65.76
C ASP A 58 -23.86 -36.99 67.07
N ARG A 59 -22.98 -36.50 67.94
CA ARG A 59 -22.76 -37.11 69.27
C ARG A 59 -23.96 -36.91 70.19
N ALA A 60 -24.57 -35.74 70.16
CA ALA A 60 -25.73 -35.42 70.97
C ALA A 60 -26.96 -36.22 70.49
N GLU A 61 -27.14 -36.38 69.18
CA GLU A 61 -28.27 -37.10 68.58
C GLU A 61 -28.30 -38.57 69.04
N VAL A 62 -27.12 -39.23 69.07
CA VAL A 62 -26.97 -40.60 69.57
C VAL A 62 -27.32 -40.72 71.07
N LYS A 63 -27.02 -39.69 71.87
CA LYS A 63 -27.20 -39.73 73.34
C LYS A 63 -28.60 -39.31 73.80
N LEU A 64 -29.16 -38.28 73.20
CA LEU A 64 -30.34 -37.57 73.69
C LEU A 64 -31.59 -37.88 72.85
N GLY A 65 -31.40 -38.42 71.65
CA GLY A 65 -32.47 -38.67 70.68
C GLY A 65 -32.89 -37.42 69.90
N PRO A 66 -33.61 -37.60 68.78
CA PRO A 66 -33.82 -36.55 67.77
C PRO A 66 -34.79 -35.42 68.19
N ARG A 67 -35.54 -35.56 69.29
CA ARG A 67 -36.53 -34.56 69.76
C ARG A 67 -36.06 -33.75 70.98
N HIS A 68 -34.80 -33.87 71.37
CA HIS A 68 -34.27 -33.14 72.53
C HIS A 68 -34.03 -31.66 72.18
N PRO A 69 -34.39 -30.69 73.05
CA PRO A 69 -34.24 -29.25 72.76
C PRO A 69 -32.78 -28.83 72.49
N GLU A 70 -31.81 -29.53 73.06
CA GLU A 70 -30.37 -29.30 72.76
C GLU A 70 -30.02 -29.64 71.30
N ILE A 71 -30.65 -30.66 70.71
CA ILE A 71 -30.48 -31.01 69.29
C ILE A 71 -31.12 -29.96 68.40
N GLU A 72 -32.29 -29.44 68.77
CA GLU A 72 -32.92 -28.33 68.05
C GLU A 72 -32.03 -27.08 68.05
N ALA A 73 -31.41 -26.77 69.19
CA ALA A 73 -30.44 -25.67 69.29
C ALA A 73 -29.20 -25.90 68.41
N LEU A 74 -28.60 -27.09 68.43
CA LEU A 74 -27.45 -27.44 67.58
C LEU A 74 -27.80 -27.40 66.08
N ASN A 75 -29.00 -27.86 65.71
CA ASN A 75 -29.51 -27.79 64.34
C ASN A 75 -29.70 -26.34 63.87
N ALA A 76 -30.19 -25.46 64.75
CA ALA A 76 -30.30 -24.02 64.45
C ALA A 76 -28.91 -23.40 64.25
N GLN A 77 -27.92 -23.76 65.06
CA GLN A 77 -26.54 -23.29 64.88
C GLN A 77 -25.92 -23.82 63.57
N LEU A 78 -26.16 -25.08 63.21
CA LEU A 78 -25.74 -25.65 61.93
C LEU A 78 -26.39 -24.91 60.74
N ALA A 79 -27.68 -24.57 60.83
CA ALA A 79 -28.36 -23.78 59.82
C ALA A 79 -27.71 -22.39 59.68
N GLY A 80 -27.42 -21.71 60.79
CA GLY A 80 -26.72 -20.43 60.80
C GLY A 80 -25.29 -20.52 60.21
N ALA A 81 -24.55 -21.59 60.50
CA ALA A 81 -23.23 -21.83 59.91
C ALA A 81 -23.33 -22.04 58.38
N ARG A 82 -24.35 -22.76 57.90
CA ARG A 82 -24.61 -22.93 56.45
C ARG A 82 -24.96 -21.62 55.78
N GLU A 83 -25.74 -20.76 56.44
CA GLU A 83 -26.08 -19.44 55.92
C GLU A 83 -24.82 -18.56 55.79
N ARG A 84 -23.94 -18.54 56.80
CA ARG A 84 -22.65 -17.84 56.73
C ARG A 84 -21.76 -18.34 55.60
N ILE A 85 -21.68 -19.66 55.40
CA ILE A 85 -20.97 -20.27 54.25
C ILE A 85 -21.58 -19.80 52.93
N SER A 86 -22.91 -19.77 52.83
CA SER A 86 -23.62 -19.31 51.63
C SER A 86 -23.34 -17.84 51.32
N ALA A 87 -23.33 -16.99 52.35
CA ALA A 87 -23.03 -15.57 52.23
C ALA A 87 -21.57 -15.34 51.79
N GLU A 88 -20.63 -16.08 52.36
CA GLU A 88 -19.22 -16.01 51.96
C GLU A 88 -19.01 -16.48 50.51
N LEU A 89 -19.70 -17.55 50.09
CA LEU A 89 -19.68 -18.00 48.70
C LEU A 89 -20.22 -16.93 47.74
N GLN A 90 -21.33 -16.29 48.08
CA GLN A 90 -21.89 -15.17 47.30
C GLN A 90 -20.94 -13.96 47.26
N ARG A 91 -20.27 -13.66 48.38
CA ARG A 91 -19.26 -12.60 48.47
C ARG A 91 -18.07 -12.90 47.54
N ILE A 92 -17.57 -14.13 47.53
CA ILE A 92 -16.48 -14.56 46.64
C ILE A 92 -16.92 -14.49 45.17
N ALA A 93 -18.10 -15.01 44.84
CA ALA A 93 -18.64 -14.98 43.48
C ALA A 93 -18.83 -13.53 42.97
N SER A 94 -19.33 -12.63 43.81
CA SER A 94 -19.49 -11.21 43.46
C SER A 94 -18.13 -10.50 43.29
N SER A 95 -17.13 -10.81 44.13
CA SER A 95 -15.76 -10.31 43.95
C SER A 95 -15.17 -10.75 42.61
N LEU A 96 -15.27 -12.05 42.27
CA LEU A 96 -14.79 -12.58 40.99
C LEU A 96 -15.50 -11.95 39.79
N GLN A 97 -16.80 -11.65 39.92
CA GLN A 97 -17.56 -10.93 38.90
C GLN A 97 -17.02 -9.52 38.65
N VAL A 98 -16.69 -8.80 39.72
CA VAL A 98 -16.12 -7.45 39.66
C VAL A 98 -14.73 -7.48 39.02
N ASP A 99 -13.89 -8.44 39.41
CA ASP A 99 -12.56 -8.62 38.84
C ASP A 99 -12.62 -8.99 37.36
N LEU A 100 -13.53 -9.88 36.97
CA LEU A 100 -13.79 -10.21 35.56
C LEU A 100 -14.20 -8.97 34.77
N LYS A 101 -15.17 -8.18 35.28
CA LYS A 101 -15.61 -6.94 34.63
C LYS A 101 -14.44 -5.97 34.44
N ARG A 102 -13.59 -5.82 35.46
CA ARG A 102 -12.38 -4.98 35.38
C ARG A 102 -11.40 -5.48 34.32
N SER A 103 -11.19 -6.80 34.24
CA SER A 103 -10.29 -7.40 33.25
C SER A 103 -10.80 -7.23 31.82
N VAL A 104 -12.10 -7.43 31.59
CA VAL A 104 -12.75 -7.19 30.28
C VAL A 104 -12.58 -5.73 29.86
N GLN A 105 -12.80 -4.79 30.77
CA GLN A 105 -12.65 -3.37 30.48
C GLN A 105 -11.20 -3.00 30.13
N LEU A 106 -10.22 -3.56 30.85
CA LEU A 106 -8.80 -3.39 30.54
C LEU A 106 -8.44 -3.96 29.17
N GLU A 107 -8.94 -5.17 28.84
CA GLU A 107 -8.73 -5.77 27.53
C GLU A 107 -9.28 -4.88 26.41
N GLN A 108 -10.48 -4.33 26.59
CA GLN A 108 -11.11 -3.48 25.59
C GLN A 108 -10.38 -2.15 25.41
N ASP A 109 -9.89 -1.53 26.49
CA ASP A 109 -9.05 -0.34 26.44
C ASP A 109 -7.72 -0.62 25.69
N LEU A 110 -7.03 -1.70 26.05
CA LEU A 110 -5.79 -2.10 25.37
C LEU A 110 -6.02 -2.41 23.88
N SER A 111 -7.14 -3.05 23.54
CA SER A 111 -7.52 -3.33 22.15
C SER A 111 -7.78 -2.04 21.38
N SER A 112 -8.49 -1.07 21.98
CA SER A 112 -8.76 0.25 21.39
C SER A 112 -7.46 1.02 21.14
N ARG A 113 -6.58 1.10 22.15
CA ARG A 113 -5.26 1.75 22.03
C ARG A 113 -4.40 1.12 20.95
N LEU A 114 -4.41 -0.22 20.83
CA LEU A 114 -3.69 -0.93 19.78
C LEU A 114 -4.23 -0.59 18.39
N ALA A 115 -5.56 -0.49 18.24
CA ALA A 115 -6.18 -0.09 16.97
C ALA A 115 -5.80 1.35 16.59
N GLN A 116 -5.85 2.28 17.54
CA GLN A 116 -5.44 3.68 17.32
C GLN A 116 -3.96 3.79 16.94
N ALA A 117 -3.07 3.07 17.64
CA ALA A 117 -1.65 3.05 17.32
C ALA A 117 -1.36 2.49 15.92
N LYS A 118 -2.13 1.49 15.46
CA LYS A 118 -2.03 0.96 14.09
C LYS A 118 -2.44 1.99 13.03
N VAL A 119 -3.53 2.72 13.26
CA VAL A 119 -3.99 3.78 12.35
C VAL A 119 -2.94 4.89 12.27
N GLN A 120 -2.48 5.41 13.41
CA GLN A 120 -1.44 6.45 13.46
C GLN A 120 -0.15 6.00 12.78
N SER A 121 0.28 4.74 12.98
CA SER A 121 1.46 4.20 12.29
C SER A 121 1.27 4.10 10.77
N GLY A 122 0.05 3.80 10.31
CA GLY A 122 -0.30 3.81 8.88
C GLY A 122 -0.21 5.22 8.29
N ASP A 123 -0.77 6.21 9.00
CA ASP A 123 -0.73 7.62 8.59
C ASP A 123 0.71 8.16 8.53
N VAL A 124 1.53 7.84 9.53
CA VAL A 124 2.96 8.20 9.54
C VAL A 124 3.71 7.58 8.34
N ASN A 125 3.43 6.32 8.02
CA ASN A 125 4.05 5.68 6.85
C ASN A 125 3.64 6.37 5.53
N ASN A 126 2.37 6.73 5.37
CA ASN A 126 1.90 7.47 4.20
C ASN A 126 2.56 8.85 4.09
N ASN A 127 2.68 9.57 5.21
CA ASN A 127 3.36 10.86 5.26
C ASN A 127 4.85 10.75 4.90
N LEU A 128 5.55 9.70 5.34
CA LEU A 128 6.94 9.46 4.96
C LEU A 128 7.11 9.14 3.47
N VAL A 129 6.15 8.42 2.86
CA VAL A 129 6.17 8.18 1.41
C VAL A 129 5.98 9.48 0.65
N SER A 130 5.00 10.31 1.04
CA SER A 130 4.75 11.62 0.44
C SER A 130 5.96 12.57 0.62
N LEU A 131 6.59 12.58 1.80
CA LEU A 131 7.82 13.33 2.03
C LEU A 131 8.94 12.92 1.06
N ARG A 132 9.20 11.62 0.91
CA ARG A 132 10.22 11.12 -0.03
C ARG A 132 9.90 11.45 -1.48
N GLU A 133 8.63 11.52 -1.85
CA GLU A 133 8.21 11.94 -3.18
C GLU A 133 8.50 13.42 -3.43
N LEU A 134 8.13 14.29 -2.48
CA LEU A 134 8.43 15.72 -2.54
C LEU A 134 9.93 16.00 -2.54
N GLU A 135 10.72 15.26 -1.77
CA GLU A 135 12.18 15.34 -1.78
C GLU A 135 12.77 14.96 -3.14
N ARG A 136 12.26 13.89 -3.78
CA ARG A 136 12.67 13.50 -5.14
C ARG A 136 12.30 14.57 -6.17
N GLU A 137 11.11 15.14 -6.07
CA GLU A 137 10.67 16.22 -6.97
C GLU A 137 11.55 17.47 -6.80
N ALA A 138 11.84 17.87 -5.56
CA ALA A 138 12.74 18.98 -5.27
C ALA A 138 14.16 18.72 -5.80
N ALA A 139 14.69 17.51 -5.62
CA ALA A 139 16.00 17.13 -6.15
C ALA A 139 16.03 17.16 -7.69
N ALA A 140 14.99 16.67 -8.36
CA ALA A 140 14.88 16.73 -9.81
C ALA A 140 14.83 18.17 -10.33
N LYS A 141 13.99 19.03 -9.73
CA LYS A 141 13.90 20.45 -10.08
C LYS A 141 15.23 21.17 -9.85
N ARG A 142 15.92 20.87 -8.75
CA ARG A 142 17.25 21.40 -8.46
C ARG A 142 18.26 20.98 -9.51
N SER A 143 18.29 19.71 -9.90
CA SER A 143 19.19 19.21 -10.93
C SER A 143 18.97 19.90 -12.28
N VAL A 144 17.70 20.06 -12.70
CA VAL A 144 17.35 20.80 -13.93
C VAL A 144 17.80 22.25 -13.85
N TYR A 145 17.58 22.91 -12.70
CA TYR A 145 18.01 24.29 -12.48
C TYR A 145 19.54 24.44 -12.52
N GLU A 146 20.28 23.53 -11.88
CA GLU A 146 21.74 23.50 -11.91
C GLU A 146 22.27 23.28 -13.34
N GLN A 147 21.67 22.37 -14.12
CA GLN A 147 22.00 22.17 -15.53
C GLN A 147 21.70 23.41 -16.39
N PHE A 148 20.57 24.08 -16.14
CA PHE A 148 20.22 25.31 -16.84
C PHE A 148 21.22 26.44 -16.55
N LEU A 149 21.62 26.63 -15.29
CA LEU A 149 22.65 27.60 -14.90
C LEU A 149 24.00 27.28 -15.55
N LEU A 150 24.38 26.00 -15.61
CA LEU A 150 25.61 25.56 -16.28
C LEU A 150 25.56 25.91 -17.77
N ARG A 151 24.47 25.55 -18.46
CA ARG A 151 24.23 25.85 -19.88
C ARG A 151 24.24 27.36 -20.16
N ALA A 152 23.65 28.15 -19.27
CA ALA A 152 23.64 29.60 -19.37
C ALA A 152 25.05 30.20 -19.25
N LYS A 153 25.87 29.70 -18.31
CA LYS A 153 27.30 30.06 -18.23
C LYS A 153 28.06 29.70 -19.50
N GLU A 154 27.95 28.45 -19.96
CA GLU A 154 28.61 27.99 -21.19
C GLU A 154 28.25 28.88 -22.39
N THR A 155 26.97 29.22 -22.55
CA THR A 155 26.50 30.04 -23.67
C THR A 155 26.95 31.50 -23.55
N GLY A 156 27.04 32.03 -22.33
CA GLY A 156 27.60 33.36 -22.06
C GLY A 156 29.06 33.46 -22.48
N GLU A 157 29.90 32.54 -22.00
CA GLU A 157 31.32 32.48 -22.38
C GLU A 157 31.49 32.27 -23.90
N GLN A 158 30.65 31.45 -24.54
CA GLN A 158 30.71 31.22 -25.98
C GLN A 158 30.36 32.46 -26.82
N LYS A 159 29.58 33.40 -26.27
CA LYS A 159 29.26 34.68 -26.92
C LYS A 159 30.48 35.60 -26.97
N ASP A 160 31.31 35.58 -25.93
CA ASP A 160 32.57 36.34 -25.87
C ASP A 160 33.65 35.75 -26.79
N ILE A 161 33.57 34.45 -27.12
CA ILE A 161 34.52 33.76 -28.02
C ILE A 161 34.15 33.94 -29.51
N ASN A 162 32.96 34.43 -29.85
CA ASN A 162 32.61 34.71 -31.25
C ASN A 162 33.14 36.09 -31.70
N THR A 163 34.46 36.21 -31.72
CA THR A 163 35.12 37.15 -32.64
C THR A 163 35.19 36.44 -33.99
N ALA A 164 34.11 36.52 -34.77
CA ALA A 164 34.21 36.30 -36.20
C ALA A 164 35.10 37.41 -36.78
N ASN A 165 36.42 37.26 -36.63
CA ASN A 165 37.43 38.02 -37.36
C ASN A 165 37.39 37.55 -38.82
N ILE A 166 36.29 37.85 -39.50
CA ILE A 166 36.17 37.63 -40.94
C ILE A 166 36.77 38.86 -41.60
N SER A 167 38.02 38.72 -42.03
CA SER A 167 38.69 39.67 -42.91
C SER A 167 38.66 39.13 -44.33
N VAL A 168 38.22 39.95 -45.29
CA VAL A 168 38.25 39.62 -46.72
C VAL A 168 39.70 39.73 -47.19
N ILE A 169 40.37 38.60 -47.37
CA ILE A 169 41.81 38.55 -47.73
C ILE A 169 42.03 38.96 -49.20
N SER A 170 41.05 38.75 -50.09
CA SER A 170 41.11 39.26 -51.46
C SER A 170 39.75 39.26 -52.16
N GLU A 171 39.54 40.24 -53.03
CA GLU A 171 38.38 40.34 -53.93
C GLU A 171 38.58 39.42 -55.15
N ALA A 172 37.51 38.78 -55.61
CA ALA A 172 37.58 37.78 -56.68
C ALA A 172 37.90 38.42 -58.04
N TYR A 173 39.04 38.06 -58.65
CA TYR A 173 39.41 38.52 -59.99
C TYR A 173 38.63 37.76 -61.09
N ALA A 174 38.12 38.51 -62.08
CA ALA A 174 37.50 37.93 -63.27
C ALA A 174 38.54 37.12 -64.09
N PRO A 175 38.17 35.95 -64.64
CA PRO A 175 39.11 35.11 -65.38
C PRO A 175 39.62 35.82 -66.64
N LEU A 176 40.93 36.03 -66.72
CA LEU A 176 41.62 36.68 -67.86
C LEU A 176 41.55 35.87 -69.16
N GLN A 177 41.14 34.61 -69.12
CA GLN A 177 40.99 33.74 -70.28
C GLN A 177 39.68 32.97 -70.22
N ALA A 178 38.92 33.03 -71.31
CA ALA A 178 37.68 32.28 -71.44
C ALA A 178 37.98 30.77 -71.47
N LYS A 179 37.65 30.06 -70.40
CA LYS A 179 37.55 28.60 -70.40
C LYS A 179 36.22 28.20 -71.06
N GLY A 180 36.23 28.12 -72.40
CA GLY A 180 35.10 27.63 -73.20
C GLY A 180 35.58 27.24 -74.60
N PRO A 181 34.86 26.37 -75.33
CA PRO A 181 35.25 25.99 -76.69
C PRO A 181 35.38 27.25 -77.56
N SER A 182 36.42 27.30 -78.39
CA SER A 182 36.69 28.49 -79.19
C SER A 182 35.50 28.81 -80.10
N ARG A 183 35.22 30.11 -80.30
CA ARG A 183 34.10 30.56 -81.13
C ARG A 183 34.14 29.95 -82.55
N ALA A 184 35.34 29.65 -83.05
CA ALA A 184 35.56 28.95 -84.31
C ALA A 184 34.99 27.52 -84.30
N VAL A 185 35.19 26.75 -83.21
CA VAL A 185 34.64 25.39 -83.08
C VAL A 185 33.12 25.41 -83.08
N LEU A 186 32.52 26.37 -82.35
CA LEU A 186 31.06 26.56 -82.35
C LEU A 186 30.51 26.94 -83.73
N ALA A 187 31.19 27.82 -84.47
CA ALA A 187 30.78 28.24 -85.80
C ALA A 187 30.85 27.08 -86.81
N VAL A 188 31.92 26.28 -86.79
CA VAL A 188 32.08 25.11 -87.66
C VAL A 188 31.02 24.04 -87.33
N ALA A 189 30.78 23.76 -86.06
CA ALA A 189 29.75 22.83 -85.63
C ALA A 189 28.35 23.28 -86.09
N GLY A 190 28.04 24.58 -85.95
CA GLY A 190 26.79 25.17 -86.42
C GLY A 190 26.62 25.09 -87.94
N LEU A 191 27.69 25.31 -88.71
CA LEU A 191 27.68 25.19 -90.17
C LEU A 191 27.33 23.76 -90.60
N PHE A 192 28.00 22.75 -90.03
CA PHE A 192 27.73 21.36 -90.35
C PHE A 192 26.32 20.94 -89.94
N ALA A 193 25.89 21.30 -88.72
CA ALA A 193 24.53 21.00 -88.25
C ALA A 193 23.46 21.64 -89.17
N GLY A 194 23.65 22.90 -89.57
CA GLY A 194 22.75 23.58 -90.50
C GLY A 194 22.72 22.96 -91.89
N LEU A 195 23.88 22.56 -92.43
CA LEU A 195 23.97 21.86 -93.72
C LEU A 195 23.23 20.53 -93.70
N PHE A 196 23.47 19.69 -92.69
CA PHE A 196 22.80 18.39 -92.56
C PHE A 196 21.30 18.53 -92.34
N ALA A 197 20.87 19.50 -91.52
CA ALA A 197 19.45 19.80 -91.32
C ALA A 197 18.79 20.28 -92.62
N GLY A 198 19.46 21.14 -93.40
CA GLY A 198 18.98 21.63 -94.68
C GLY A 198 18.83 20.53 -95.72
N ILE A 199 19.82 19.64 -95.84
CA ILE A 199 19.74 18.46 -96.71
C ILE A 199 18.60 17.54 -96.27
N GLY A 200 18.46 17.29 -94.97
CA GLY A 200 17.38 16.47 -94.42
C GLY A 200 15.99 17.02 -94.74
N LEU A 201 15.78 18.32 -94.51
CA LEU A 201 14.51 18.99 -94.81
C LEU A 201 14.22 19.04 -96.32
N GLY A 202 15.24 19.31 -97.14
CA GLY A 202 15.12 19.30 -98.60
C GLY A 202 14.76 17.92 -99.16
N GLY A 203 15.41 16.87 -98.65
CA GLY A 203 15.10 15.48 -99.00
C GLY A 203 13.67 15.09 -98.61
N LEU A 204 13.24 15.42 -97.38
CA LEU A 204 11.87 15.19 -96.93
C LEU A 204 10.84 15.91 -97.82
N ARG A 205 11.09 17.16 -98.20
CA ARG A 205 10.21 17.92 -99.10
C ARG A 205 10.15 17.30 -100.50
N GLY A 206 11.29 16.85 -101.03
CA GLY A 206 11.36 16.19 -102.33
C GLY A 206 10.56 14.88 -102.38
N VAL A 207 10.68 14.05 -101.34
CA VAL A 207 9.88 12.82 -101.19
C VAL A 207 8.39 13.14 -101.06
N TYR A 208 8.03 14.20 -100.32
CA TYR A 208 6.63 14.63 -100.20
C TYR A 208 6.04 15.10 -101.53
N ALA A 209 6.83 15.79 -102.37
CA ALA A 209 6.40 16.25 -103.68
C ALA A 209 6.25 15.08 -104.67
N SER A 210 7.18 14.12 -104.68
CA SER A 210 7.11 12.96 -105.58
C SER A 210 5.94 12.02 -105.25
N LEU A 211 5.60 11.87 -103.96
CA LEU A 211 4.40 11.16 -103.52
C LEU A 211 3.10 11.89 -103.93
N ARG A 212 3.12 13.23 -104.02
CA ARG A 212 1.97 14.02 -104.49
C ARG A 212 1.78 13.93 -106.01
N GLU A 213 2.88 13.92 -106.77
CA GLU A 213 2.85 13.84 -108.24
C GLU A 213 2.48 12.43 -108.75
N THR A 214 2.81 11.37 -108.00
CA THR A 214 2.31 10.01 -108.25
C THR A 214 0.85 9.79 -107.84
N ALA A 215 0.27 10.66 -106.99
CA ALA A 215 -1.15 10.66 -106.68
C ALA A 215 -2.00 11.35 -107.77
N ASP A 216 -1.49 12.44 -108.39
CA ASP A 216 -2.21 13.20 -109.43
C ASP A 216 -2.16 12.54 -110.82
N THR A 217 -1.22 11.64 -111.08
CA THR A 217 -1.12 10.92 -112.38
C THR A 217 -2.09 9.73 -112.50
N ARG A 218 -2.78 9.32 -111.41
CA ARG A 218 -3.87 8.31 -111.46
C ARG A 218 -5.26 8.89 -111.75
N SER A 219 -5.48 10.20 -111.60
CA SER A 219 -6.80 10.83 -111.79
C SER A 219 -7.07 11.31 -113.22
N ARG A 220 -6.06 11.38 -114.10
CA ARG A 220 -6.21 11.80 -115.52
C ARG A 220 -6.36 10.65 -116.55
N ARG A 221 -6.58 9.40 -116.11
CA ARG A 221 -6.87 8.24 -116.99
C ARG A 221 -8.29 7.68 -116.87
N ARG A 222 -9.21 8.41 -116.23
CA ARG A 222 -10.66 8.18 -116.30
C ARG A 222 -11.41 9.52 -116.37
N ALA A 223 -11.36 10.15 -117.54
CA ALA A 223 -12.39 10.99 -118.15
C ALA A 223 -11.88 11.38 -119.54
#